data_AF-A0A6G2VU23-F1
#
_entry.id   AF-A0A6G2VU23-F1
#
_cell.length_a   1.000
_cell.length_b   1.000
_cell.length_c   1.000
_cell.angle_alpha   90.00
_cell.angle_beta   90.00
_cell.angle_gamma   90.00
#
_symmetry.space_group_name_H-M   'P 1'
#
loop_
_entity.id
_entity.type
_entity.pdbx_description
1 polymer ?
#
loop_
_entity_poly.entity_id
_entity_poly.type
_entity_poly.pdbx_seq_one_letter_code
_entity_poly.pdbx_strand_id
1 'polypeptide(L)'
;GCGPAVPRARLDAAADRAITLSGRLPAADPVPAEVRNKLLYVLLRLDRGDDARVQLRLIGPYATSFPWDRFSDDPLGHFLRLREHLETAGPGPATAGLLTALTGPLGGHGGHARAADH
;
A
#
# COMPACT_ATOMS: atom_id res chain seq x y z
N GLY A 1 -26.36 -6.17 -4.67
CA GLY A 1 -26.80 -4.90 -5.28
C GLY A 1 -25.78 -3.85 -4.97
N CYS A 2 -25.21 -3.20 -5.98
CA CYS A 2 -24.27 -2.09 -5.78
C CYS A 2 -25.10 -0.87 -5.36
N GLY A 3 -24.89 -0.36 -4.14
CA GLY A 3 -25.49 0.89 -3.70
C GLY A 3 -25.05 2.07 -4.60
N PRO A 4 -25.65 3.26 -4.41
CA PRO A 4 -25.27 4.43 -5.18
C PRO A 4 -23.76 4.70 -5.05
N ALA A 5 -23.12 5.02 -6.17
CA ALA A 5 -21.70 5.33 -6.19
C ALA A 5 -21.40 6.47 -5.20
N VAL A 6 -20.41 6.25 -4.32
CA VAL A 6 -20.02 7.25 -3.33
C VAL A 6 -19.27 8.39 -4.04
N PRO A 7 -19.67 9.66 -3.87
CA PRO A 7 -18.98 10.78 -4.50
C PRO A 7 -17.51 10.89 -4.08
N ARG A 8 -16.62 11.22 -5.03
CA ARG A 8 -15.17 11.38 -4.79
C ARG A 8 -14.86 12.31 -3.62
N ALA A 9 -15.57 13.45 -3.55
CA ALA A 9 -15.42 14.44 -2.47
C ALA A 9 -15.72 13.85 -1.07
N ARG A 10 -16.67 12.92 -0.97
CA ARG A 10 -16.96 12.24 0.29
C ARG A 10 -15.84 11.27 0.68
N LEU A 11 -15.19 10.64 -0.29
CA LEU A 11 -14.03 9.78 -0.06
C LEU A 11 -12.82 10.62 0.39
N ASP A 12 -12.58 11.79 -0.22
CA ASP A 12 -11.50 12.69 0.21
C ASP A 12 -11.71 13.20 1.63
N ALA A 13 -12.92 13.67 1.95
CA ALA A 13 -13.25 14.11 3.30
C ALA A 13 -13.13 12.98 4.35
N ALA A 14 -13.42 11.74 3.96
CA ALA A 14 -13.20 10.58 4.83
C ALA A 14 -11.70 10.30 5.02
N ALA A 15 -10.90 10.40 3.95
CA ALA A 15 -9.45 10.24 4.01
C ALA A 15 -8.79 11.31 4.90
N ASP A 16 -9.22 12.57 4.82
CA ASP A 16 -8.68 13.65 5.68
C ASP A 16 -8.93 13.39 7.17
N ARG A 17 -10.13 12.91 7.50
CA ARG A 17 -10.47 12.52 8.88
C ARG A 17 -9.63 11.34 9.34
N ALA A 18 -9.42 10.35 8.47
CA ALA A 18 -8.60 9.18 8.78
C ALA A 18 -7.12 9.54 8.97
N ILE A 19 -6.57 10.46 8.17
CA ILE A 19 -5.22 11.02 8.36
C ILE A 19 -5.12 11.70 9.73
N THR A 20 -6.09 12.57 10.05
CA THR A 20 -6.14 13.28 11.32
C THR A 20 -6.18 12.32 12.51
N LEU A 21 -6.97 11.25 12.40
CA LEU A 21 -7.04 10.19 13.43
C LEU A 21 -5.70 9.44 13.54
N SER A 22 -5.12 9.02 12.41
CA SER A 22 -3.86 8.26 12.37
C SER A 22 -2.70 9.03 13.02
N GLY A 23 -2.63 10.34 12.81
CA GLY A 23 -1.62 11.21 13.41
C GLY A 23 -1.69 11.33 14.93
N ARG A 24 -2.81 10.93 15.56
CA ARG A 24 -2.95 10.91 17.03
C ARG A 24 -2.49 9.61 17.66
N LEU A 25 -2.27 8.56 16.85
CA LEU A 25 -1.86 7.24 17.32
C LEU A 25 -0.32 7.18 17.42
N PRO A 26 0.26 6.41 18.36
CA PRO A 26 1.71 6.25 18.46
C PRO A 26 2.32 5.70 17.16
N ALA A 27 3.45 6.24 16.70
CA ALA A 27 4.14 5.74 15.51
C ALA A 27 4.79 4.37 15.80
N ALA A 28 4.89 3.51 14.78
CA ALA A 28 5.49 2.18 14.90
C ALA A 28 4.92 1.34 16.07
N ASP A 29 3.61 1.47 16.29
CA ASP A 29 2.87 0.62 17.22
C ASP A 29 2.10 -0.44 16.41
N PRO A 30 2.20 -1.74 16.77
CA PRO A 30 1.50 -2.81 16.09
C PRO A 30 -0.04 -2.71 16.19
N VAL A 31 -0.59 -2.14 17.27
CA VAL A 31 -2.05 -2.03 17.48
C VAL A 31 -2.73 -1.13 16.43
N PRO A 32 -2.22 0.08 16.11
CA PRO A 32 -2.76 0.90 15.03
C PRO A 32 -2.25 0.52 13.63
N ALA A 33 -1.31 -0.42 13.50
CA ALA A 33 -0.68 -0.74 12.22
C ALA A 33 -1.69 -1.20 11.15
N GLU A 34 -2.69 -2.00 11.51
CA GLU A 34 -3.72 -2.46 10.57
C GLU A 34 -4.57 -1.30 10.02
N VAL A 35 -4.93 -0.35 10.90
CA VAL A 35 -5.68 0.85 10.50
C VAL A 35 -4.86 1.70 9.53
N ARG A 36 -3.55 1.82 9.77
CA ARG A 36 -2.64 2.55 8.89
C ARG A 36 -2.40 1.83 7.57
N ASN A 37 -2.33 0.51 7.55
CA ASN A 37 -2.25 -0.30 6.32
C ASN A 37 -3.50 -0.10 5.45
N LYS A 38 -4.70 -0.09 6.06
CA LYS A 38 -5.95 0.25 5.37
C LYS A 38 -5.95 1.67 4.84
N LEU A 39 -5.53 2.65 5.64
CA LEU A 39 -5.47 4.05 5.21
C LEU A 39 -4.50 4.24 4.04
N LEU A 40 -3.31 3.65 4.10
CA LEU A 40 -2.33 3.67 3.03
C LEU A 40 -2.94 3.14 1.71
N TYR A 41 -3.61 1.99 1.76
CA TYR A 41 -4.32 1.45 0.60
C TYR A 41 -5.36 2.41 0.01
N VAL A 42 -6.19 3.02 0.87
CA VAL A 42 -7.19 4.00 0.43
C VAL A 42 -6.52 5.19 -0.24
N LEU A 43 -5.48 5.78 0.36
CA LEU A 43 -4.79 6.94 -0.20
C LEU A 43 -4.19 6.66 -1.58
N LEU A 44 -3.61 5.47 -1.78
CA LEU A 44 -3.09 5.05 -3.08
C LEU A 44 -4.21 4.89 -4.12
N ARG A 45 -5.39 4.38 -3.75
CA ARG A 45 -6.57 4.31 -4.64
C ARG A 45 -7.16 5.68 -4.96
N LEU A 46 -6.97 6.63 -4.07
CA LEU A 46 -7.36 8.03 -4.23
C LEU A 46 -6.30 8.86 -5.00
N ASP A 47 -5.18 8.25 -5.38
CA ASP A 47 -4.00 8.86 -6.00
C ASP A 47 -3.38 10.00 -5.16
N ARG A 48 -3.48 9.89 -3.83
CA ARG A 48 -2.92 10.84 -2.85
C ARG A 48 -1.52 10.41 -2.40
N GLY A 49 -0.57 10.46 -3.33
CA GLY A 49 0.80 9.94 -3.12
C GLY A 49 1.55 10.57 -1.94
N ASP A 50 1.46 11.88 -1.74
CA ASP A 50 2.19 12.56 -0.65
C ASP A 50 1.66 12.19 0.75
N ASP A 51 0.34 12.12 0.90
CA ASP A 51 -0.28 11.66 2.14
C ASP A 51 0.04 10.18 2.40
N ALA A 52 0.07 9.36 1.35
CA ALA A 52 0.46 7.95 1.44
C ALA A 52 1.90 7.81 1.97
N ARG A 53 2.85 8.63 1.49
CA ARG A 53 4.24 8.66 2.00
C ARG A 53 4.32 9.01 3.48
N VAL A 54 3.48 9.93 3.96
CA VAL A 54 3.42 10.27 5.40
C VAL A 54 2.95 9.07 6.22
N GLN A 55 1.87 8.41 5.79
CA GLN A 55 1.34 7.25 6.50
C GLN A 55 2.32 6.06 6.48
N LEU A 56 3.03 5.88 5.36
CA LEU A 56 4.05 4.84 5.21
C LEU A 56 5.16 4.95 6.27
N ARG A 57 5.65 6.17 6.53
CA ARG A 57 6.65 6.43 7.58
C ARG A 57 6.12 6.13 8.99
N LEU A 58 4.81 6.25 9.23
CA LEU A 58 4.19 6.00 10.54
C LEU A 58 3.93 4.51 10.82
N ILE A 59 3.79 3.68 9.78
CA ILE A 59 3.60 2.22 9.90
C ILE A 59 4.88 1.54 10.43
N GLY A 60 6.05 2.02 10.04
CA GLY A 60 7.32 1.45 10.45
C GLY A 60 7.45 -0.02 9.99
N PRO A 61 7.91 -0.95 10.85
CA PRO A 61 8.17 -2.34 10.47
C PRO A 61 6.91 -3.23 10.42
N TYR A 62 5.73 -2.77 10.86
CA TYR A 62 4.53 -3.60 11.07
C TYR A 62 3.64 -3.75 9.83
N ALA A 63 4.26 -4.01 8.69
CA ALA A 63 3.61 -3.96 7.38
C ALA A 63 3.17 -5.31 6.82
N THR A 64 2.61 -6.18 7.67
CA THR A 64 2.32 -7.59 7.32
C THR A 64 0.85 -7.97 7.46
N SER A 65 -0.04 -7.00 7.64
CA SER A 65 -1.47 -7.25 7.89
C SER A 65 -2.35 -6.77 6.75
N PHE A 66 -3.64 -7.06 6.86
CA PHE A 66 -4.67 -6.53 5.99
C PHE A 66 -4.41 -5.06 5.60
N PRO A 67 -4.51 -4.70 4.31
CA PRO A 67 -5.10 -5.50 3.23
C PRO A 67 -4.09 -6.29 2.37
N TRP A 68 -2.80 -6.25 2.68
CA TRP A 68 -1.73 -6.76 1.80
C TRP A 68 -1.74 -8.29 1.64
N ASP A 69 -2.15 -9.00 2.69
CA ASP A 69 -2.38 -10.45 2.73
C ASP A 69 -3.41 -10.93 1.70
N ARG A 70 -4.31 -10.06 1.24
CA ARG A 70 -5.31 -10.39 0.21
C ARG A 70 -4.83 -10.18 -1.22
N PHE A 71 -3.68 -9.54 -1.40
CA PHE A 71 -3.16 -9.12 -2.70
C PHE A 71 -1.88 -9.82 -3.11
N SER A 72 -1.20 -10.51 -2.18
CA SER A 72 0.03 -11.23 -2.46
C SER A 72 0.24 -12.38 -1.48
N ASP A 73 0.79 -13.49 -1.97
CA ASP A 73 1.29 -14.59 -1.14
C ASP A 73 2.58 -14.23 -0.37
N ASP A 74 3.22 -13.11 -0.73
CA ASP A 74 4.32 -12.48 0.01
C ASP A 74 3.96 -11.01 0.36
N PRO A 75 3.12 -10.80 1.40
CA PRO A 75 2.62 -9.46 1.77
C PRO A 75 3.74 -8.50 2.16
N LEU A 76 4.78 -9.03 2.83
CA LEU A 76 5.93 -8.24 3.26
C LEU A 76 6.75 -7.77 2.05
N GLY A 77 7.13 -8.67 1.14
CA GLY A 77 7.88 -8.27 -0.05
C GLY A 77 7.07 -7.35 -0.97
N HIS A 78 5.75 -7.53 -1.07
CA HIS A 78 4.87 -6.62 -1.78
C HIS A 78 4.91 -5.20 -1.18
N PHE A 79 4.78 -5.08 0.14
CA PHE A 79 4.86 -3.80 0.82
C PHE A 79 6.23 -3.13 0.65
N LEU A 80 7.32 -3.89 0.74
CA LEU A 80 8.68 -3.35 0.60
C LEU A 80 8.90 -2.74 -0.80
N ARG A 81 8.44 -3.40 -1.87
CA ARG A 81 8.50 -2.86 -3.24
C ARG A 81 7.65 -1.59 -3.40
N LEU A 82 6.45 -1.58 -2.81
CA LEU A 82 5.60 -0.40 -2.81
C LEU A 82 6.26 0.76 -2.05
N ARG A 83 6.93 0.47 -0.93
CA ARG A 83 7.66 1.47 -0.15
C ARG A 83 8.81 2.06 -0.94
N GLU A 84 9.66 1.20 -1.50
CA GLU A 84 10.75 1.63 -2.36
C GLU A 84 10.24 2.51 -3.50
N HIS A 85 9.14 2.11 -4.16
CA HIS A 85 8.55 2.93 -5.20
C HIS A 85 8.06 4.29 -4.69
N LEU A 86 7.34 4.36 -3.57
CA LEU A 86 6.84 5.62 -3.02
C LEU A 86 7.97 6.55 -2.56
N GLU A 87 9.08 5.99 -2.10
CA GLU A 87 10.27 6.74 -1.67
C GLU A 87 11.14 7.20 -2.86
N THR A 88 11.18 6.42 -3.95
CA THR A 88 12.01 6.71 -5.13
C THR A 88 11.27 7.48 -6.22
N ALA A 89 9.97 7.25 -6.39
CA ALA A 89 9.14 8.01 -7.31
C ALA A 89 8.95 9.41 -6.74
N GLY A 90 9.36 10.43 -7.50
CA GLY A 90 9.07 11.82 -7.21
C GLY A 90 7.56 12.12 -7.14
N PRO A 91 7.15 13.38 -6.90
CA PRO A 91 5.75 13.77 -6.90
C PRO A 91 5.18 13.66 -8.32
N GLY A 92 4.69 12.47 -8.69
CA GLY A 92 4.06 12.17 -9.97
C GLY A 92 2.89 11.19 -9.78
N PRO A 93 1.84 11.27 -10.61
CA PRO A 93 0.64 10.45 -10.45
C PRO A 93 0.81 9.02 -10.97
N ALA A 94 -0.13 8.15 -10.56
CA ALA A 94 -0.34 6.73 -10.90
C ALA A 94 0.01 5.70 -9.81
N THR A 95 -0.11 6.07 -8.54
CA THR A 95 -0.03 5.13 -7.41
C THR A 95 -1.13 4.06 -7.43
N ALA A 96 -2.32 4.39 -7.92
CA ALA A 96 -3.40 3.43 -8.11
C ALA A 96 -3.09 2.38 -9.20
N GLY A 97 -2.34 2.77 -10.24
CA GLY A 97 -1.87 1.86 -11.28
C GLY A 97 -0.83 0.88 -10.78
N LEU A 98 0.04 1.30 -9.83
CA LEU A 98 0.96 0.39 -9.15
C LEU A 98 0.25 -0.67 -8.32
N LEU A 99 -0.79 -0.30 -7.56
CA LEU A 99 -1.56 -1.31 -6.84
C LEU A 99 -2.09 -2.39 -7.78
N THR A 100 -2.52 -2.02 -9.00
CA THR A 100 -2.99 -2.95 -10.01
C THR A 100 -1.86 -3.73 -10.70
N ALA A 101 -0.75 -3.07 -11.03
CA ALA A 101 0.42 -3.68 -11.66
C ALA A 101 1.14 -4.67 -10.73
N LEU A 102 1.19 -4.36 -9.43
CA LEU A 102 1.78 -5.22 -8.40
C LEU A 102 0.86 -6.39 -8.00
N THR A 103 -0.42 -6.37 -8.40
CA THR A 103 -1.39 -7.47 -8.24
C THR A 103 -1.55 -8.34 -9.51
N GLY A 104 -0.87 -8.00 -10.60
CA GLY A 104 -0.85 -8.84 -11.80
C GLY A 104 -0.11 -10.16 -11.55
N PRO A 105 -0.40 -11.23 -12.31
CA PRO A 105 0.39 -12.45 -12.23
C PRO A 105 1.83 -12.11 -12.57
N LEU A 106 2.73 -12.29 -11.61
CA LEU A 106 4.16 -12.14 -11.78
C LEU A 106 4.61 -13.13 -12.86
N GLY A 107 4.72 -12.65 -14.10
CA GLY A 107 5.39 -13.36 -15.18
C GLY A 107 6.79 -13.76 -14.71
N GLY A 108 7.03 -15.06 -14.70
CA GLY A 108 8.18 -15.69 -14.07
C GLY A 108 9.51 -15.06 -14.47
N HIS A 109 10.21 -14.52 -13.47
CA HIS A 109 11.65 -14.30 -13.52
C HIS A 109 12.28 -15.15 -12.43
N GLY A 110 12.62 -16.37 -12.81
CA GLY A 110 13.28 -17.36 -11.97
C GLY A 110 13.95 -18.40 -12.85
N GLY A 111 14.78 -17.95 -13.79
CA GLY A 111 15.70 -18.80 -14.52
C GLY A 111 16.73 -19.38 -13.55
N HIS A 112 16.42 -20.52 -12.95
CA HIS A 112 17.43 -21.37 -12.38
C HIS A 112 18.05 -22.18 -13.52
N ALA A 113 19.19 -21.69 -14.00
CA ALA A 113 20.16 -22.52 -14.70
C ALA A 113 20.45 -23.74 -13.82
N ARG A 114 20.04 -24.93 -14.28
CA ARG A 114 20.60 -26.17 -13.75
C ARG A 114 22.08 -26.18 -14.16
N ALA A 115 22.95 -25.92 -13.20
CA ALA A 115 24.34 -26.30 -13.29
C ALA A 115 24.38 -27.80 -13.64
N ALA A 116 24.99 -28.11 -14.77
CA ALA A 116 25.41 -29.45 -15.10
C ALA A 116 26.59 -29.79 -14.18
N ASP A 117 26.52 -30.90 -13.47
CA ASP A 117 27.70 -31.58 -12.96
C ASP A 117 27.45 -33.10 -12.96
N HIS A 118 28.35 -33.74 -13.72
CA HIS A 118 28.77 -35.15 -13.86
C HIS A 118 27.82 -36.32 -13.59
#